data_AF-A0A327UK50-F1
#
_entry.id   AF-A0A327UK50-F1
#
_cell.length_a   1.000
_cell.length_b   1.000
_cell.length_c   1.000
_cell.angle_alpha   90.00
_cell.angle_beta   90.00
_cell.angle_gamma   90.00
#
_symmetry.space_group_name_H-M   'P 1'
#
loop_
_entity.id
_entity.type
_entity.pdbx_description
1 polymer ?
#
loop_
_entity_poly.entity_id
_entity_poly.type
_entity_poly.pdbx_seq_one_letter_code
_entity_poly.pdbx_strand_id
1 'polypeptide(L)'
;MTPEQWAAIGRLVEWLDAANGQGEQETAMRLMKLAEESGEVMQAYIGARGQNPRKGRTHTQADVAEELCDVILTAAVALHRFTDEPSRVLDERIRTVARRSLPSPSPSPSPSEQEQAQEQKPEPETGPGAGAEPARAGAVTEHRTR
;
A
#
# COMPACT_ATOMS: atom_id res chain seq x y z
N MET A 1 -9.99 1.95 5.70
CA MET A 1 -9.88 3.36 6.14
C MET A 1 -10.36 3.44 7.58
N THR A 2 -9.75 4.29 8.40
CA THR A 2 -10.13 4.44 9.83
C THR A 2 -11.39 5.30 9.97
N PRO A 3 -12.06 5.27 11.15
CA PRO A 3 -13.13 6.20 11.44
C PRO A 3 -12.74 7.67 11.29
N GLU A 4 -11.51 8.07 11.69
CA GLU A 4 -11.08 9.47 11.52
C GLU A 4 -10.91 9.84 10.04
N GLN A 5 -10.43 8.92 9.21
CA GLN A 5 -10.31 9.13 7.76
C GLN A 5 -11.67 9.33 7.11
N TRP A 6 -12.67 8.51 7.46
CA TRP A 6 -14.04 8.69 6.98
C TRP A 6 -14.68 10.00 7.45
N ALA A 7 -14.44 10.39 8.71
CA ALA A 7 -14.89 11.68 9.21
C ALA A 7 -14.24 12.85 8.45
N ALA A 8 -12.96 12.74 8.08
CA ALA A 8 -12.27 13.73 7.24
C ALA A 8 -12.85 13.79 5.83
N ILE A 9 -13.12 12.65 5.19
CA ILE A 9 -13.77 12.59 3.88
C ILE A 9 -15.17 13.20 3.93
N GLY A 10 -15.96 12.92 4.97
CA GLY A 10 -17.27 13.52 5.16
C GLY A 10 -17.21 15.05 5.14
N ARG A 11 -16.23 15.65 5.83
CA ARG A 11 -16.01 17.11 5.80
C ARG A 11 -15.62 17.62 4.41
N LEU A 12 -14.84 16.85 3.64
CA LEU A 12 -14.52 17.21 2.25
C LEU A 12 -15.76 17.16 1.36
N VAL A 13 -16.63 16.18 1.56
CA VAL A 13 -17.92 16.07 0.86
C VAL A 13 -18.80 17.27 1.18
N GLU A 14 -18.98 17.59 2.46
CA GLU A 14 -19.75 18.78 2.90
C GLU A 14 -19.20 20.08 2.29
N TRP A 15 -17.88 20.23 2.24
CA TRP A 15 -17.23 21.37 1.62
C TRP A 15 -17.49 21.44 0.11
N LEU A 16 -17.40 20.31 -0.61
CA LEU A 16 -17.71 20.24 -2.05
C LEU A 16 -19.19 20.49 -2.33
N ASP A 17 -20.07 19.99 -1.48
CA ASP A 17 -21.51 20.18 -1.59
C ASP A 17 -21.89 21.66 -1.41
N ALA A 18 -21.25 22.35 -0.45
CA ALA A 18 -21.44 23.77 -0.23
C ALA A 18 -20.90 24.62 -1.40
N ALA A 19 -19.80 24.21 -2.03
CA ALA A 19 -19.18 24.94 -3.13
C ALA A 19 -19.89 24.74 -4.46
N ASN A 20 -20.29 23.51 -4.78
CA ASN A 20 -20.71 23.11 -6.13
C ASN A 20 -22.19 22.68 -6.20
N GLY A 21 -22.81 22.31 -5.08
CA GLY A 21 -24.13 21.69 -5.04
C GLY A 21 -24.08 20.16 -5.01
N GLN A 22 -25.27 19.55 -5.10
CA GLN A 22 -25.49 18.11 -4.92
C GLN A 22 -26.31 17.46 -6.04
N GLY A 23 -26.49 18.14 -7.16
CA GLY A 23 -27.33 17.68 -8.27
C GLY A 23 -26.72 16.51 -9.05
N GLU A 24 -27.44 16.09 -10.09
CA GLU A 24 -26.98 15.05 -11.01
C GLU A 24 -25.69 15.45 -11.72
N GLN A 25 -25.56 16.73 -12.09
CA GLN A 25 -24.35 17.26 -12.72
C GLN A 25 -23.15 17.16 -11.78
N GLU A 26 -23.27 17.58 -10.52
CA GLU A 26 -22.16 17.51 -9.55
C GLU A 26 -21.79 16.06 -9.24
N THR A 27 -22.77 15.16 -9.20
CA THR A 27 -22.54 13.73 -9.07
C THR A 27 -21.78 13.18 -10.27
N ALA A 28 -22.16 13.56 -11.49
CA ALA A 28 -21.43 13.18 -12.70
C ALA A 28 -19.99 13.72 -12.71
N MET A 29 -19.77 14.96 -12.26
CA MET A 29 -18.43 15.55 -12.13
C MET A 29 -17.55 14.75 -11.16
N ARG A 30 -18.09 14.34 -10.01
CA ARG A 30 -17.35 13.50 -9.03
C ARG A 30 -16.97 12.15 -9.61
N LEU A 31 -17.85 11.54 -10.42
CA LEU A 31 -17.54 10.30 -11.11
C LEU A 31 -16.48 10.51 -12.20
N MET A 32 -16.54 11.60 -12.97
CA MET A 32 -15.55 11.90 -14.01
C MET A 32 -14.15 12.14 -13.43
N LYS A 33 -14.05 12.70 -12.23
CA LYS A 33 -12.77 12.87 -11.52
C LYS A 33 -12.01 11.55 -11.36
N LEU A 34 -12.70 10.41 -11.22
CA LEU A 34 -12.05 9.09 -11.19
C LEU A 34 -11.23 8.79 -12.44
N ALA A 35 -11.71 9.20 -13.62
CA ALA A 35 -11.00 8.99 -14.87
C ALA A 35 -9.77 9.90 -14.97
N GLU A 36 -9.85 11.12 -14.44
CA GLU A 36 -8.74 12.06 -14.33
C GLU A 36 -7.62 11.49 -13.46
N GLU A 37 -7.92 11.13 -12.20
CA GLU A 37 -6.95 10.55 -11.27
C GLU A 37 -6.34 9.24 -11.82
N SER A 38 -7.16 8.39 -12.46
CA SER A 38 -6.65 7.16 -13.10
C SER A 38 -5.68 7.47 -14.24
N GLY A 39 -5.91 8.55 -14.97
CA GLY A 39 -4.99 9.06 -15.98
C GLY A 39 -3.67 9.56 -15.39
N GLU A 40 -3.74 10.23 -14.24
CA GLU A 40 -2.56 10.71 -13.51
C GLU A 40 -1.71 9.56 -12.96
N VAL A 41 -2.33 8.51 -12.41
CA VAL A 41 -1.61 7.26 -12.07
C VAL A 41 -0.84 6.72 -13.28
N MET A 42 -1.47 6.67 -14.46
CA MET A 42 -0.80 6.20 -15.68
C MET A 42 0.33 7.14 -16.10
N GLN A 43 0.12 8.45 -16.02
CA GLN A 43 1.14 9.45 -16.32
C GLN A 43 2.35 9.32 -15.41
N ALA A 44 2.14 9.22 -14.09
CA ALA A 44 3.18 9.03 -13.10
C ALA A 44 3.92 7.71 -13.35
N TYR A 45 3.22 6.62 -13.64
CA TYR A 45 3.85 5.33 -13.92
C TYR A 45 4.72 5.35 -15.18
N ILE A 46 4.19 5.92 -16.28
CA ILE A 46 4.96 6.11 -17.53
C ILE A 46 6.20 6.95 -17.27
N GLY A 47 6.06 8.03 -16.50
CA GLY A 47 7.14 8.92 -16.08
C GLY A 47 8.19 8.21 -15.22
N ALA A 48 7.77 7.36 -14.28
CA ALA A 48 8.65 6.61 -13.40
C ALA A 48 9.43 5.52 -14.13
N ARG A 49 8.84 4.96 -15.19
CA ARG A 49 9.51 3.98 -16.07
C ARG A 49 10.36 4.63 -17.15
N GLY A 50 10.33 5.96 -17.28
CA GLY A 50 11.10 6.72 -18.26
C GLY A 50 10.76 6.37 -19.72
N GLN A 51 9.53 5.94 -19.98
CA GLN A 51 9.15 5.37 -21.28
C GLN A 51 9.08 6.40 -22.41
N ASN A 52 9.04 7.70 -22.10
CA ASN A 52 9.13 8.77 -23.09
C ASN A 52 10.61 9.15 -23.31
N PRO A 53 11.26 8.74 -24.41
CA PRO A 53 12.69 8.96 -24.62
C PRO A 53 13.08 10.44 -24.67
N ARG A 54 12.11 11.32 -24.93
CA ARG A 54 12.29 12.78 -25.01
C ARG A 54 12.36 13.43 -23.62
N LYS A 55 11.79 12.79 -22.60
CA LYS A 55 11.67 13.34 -21.23
C LYS A 55 12.47 12.56 -20.18
N GLY A 56 12.90 11.33 -20.49
CA GLY A 56 13.57 10.47 -19.52
C GLY A 56 12.64 10.12 -18.35
N ARG A 57 13.22 9.87 -17.17
CA ARG A 57 12.46 9.62 -15.93
C ARG A 57 11.99 10.96 -15.35
N THR A 58 10.69 11.14 -15.25
CA THR A 58 10.08 12.37 -14.72
C THR A 58 9.40 12.19 -13.38
N HIS A 59 9.15 10.95 -12.97
CA HIS A 59 8.46 10.62 -11.72
C HIS A 59 9.20 9.51 -10.98
N THR A 60 8.77 9.27 -9.75
CA THR A 60 9.23 8.20 -8.87
C THR A 60 8.11 7.17 -8.64
N GLN A 61 8.44 6.05 -7.98
CA GLN A 61 7.39 5.15 -7.51
C GLN A 61 6.55 5.74 -6.38
N ALA A 62 7.07 6.71 -5.63
CA ALA A 62 6.30 7.40 -4.61
C ALA A 62 5.19 8.22 -5.25
N ASP A 63 5.49 8.93 -6.34
CA ASP A 63 4.50 9.70 -7.09
C ASP A 63 3.35 8.79 -7.58
N VAL A 64 3.66 7.59 -8.10
CA VAL A 64 2.62 6.60 -8.45
C VAL A 64 1.74 6.22 -7.26
N ALA A 65 2.33 6.09 -6.07
CA ALA A 65 1.59 5.76 -4.85
C ALA A 65 0.72 6.93 -4.37
N GLU A 66 1.18 8.18 -4.54
CA GLU A 66 0.39 9.39 -4.28
C GLU A 66 -0.84 9.43 -5.18
N GLU A 67 -0.67 9.27 -6.49
CA GLU A 67 -1.80 9.26 -7.43
C GLU A 67 -2.80 8.10 -7.15
N LEU A 68 -2.31 6.94 -6.70
CA LEU A 68 -3.19 5.84 -6.28
C LEU A 68 -3.99 6.20 -5.02
N CYS A 69 -3.41 6.99 -4.11
CA CYS A 69 -4.15 7.50 -2.96
C CYS A 69 -5.23 8.50 -3.39
N ASP A 70 -4.97 9.33 -4.40
CA ASP A 70 -5.94 10.27 -4.93
C ASP A 70 -7.12 9.57 -5.64
N VAL A 71 -6.87 8.46 -6.34
CA VAL A 71 -7.94 7.58 -6.85
C VAL A 71 -8.79 7.02 -5.69
N ILE A 72 -8.17 6.52 -4.63
CA ILE A 72 -8.87 5.96 -3.47
C ILE A 72 -9.72 7.05 -2.78
N LEU A 73 -9.14 8.22 -2.56
CA LEU A 73 -9.82 9.36 -1.96
C LEU A 73 -11.00 9.83 -2.81
N THR A 74 -10.79 10.00 -4.12
CA THR A 74 -11.83 10.42 -5.06
C THR A 74 -12.98 9.40 -5.12
N ALA A 75 -12.67 8.11 -5.11
CA ALA A 75 -13.69 7.06 -5.04
C ALA A 75 -14.46 7.09 -3.72
N ALA A 76 -13.79 7.29 -2.59
CA ALA A 76 -14.43 7.41 -1.30
C ALA A 76 -15.36 8.63 -1.23
N VAL A 77 -14.93 9.79 -1.75
CA VAL A 77 -15.75 11.01 -1.87
C VAL A 77 -16.98 10.76 -2.75
N ALA A 78 -16.80 10.14 -3.93
CA ALA A 78 -17.92 9.84 -4.83
C ALA A 78 -18.92 8.85 -4.21
N LEU A 79 -18.45 7.89 -3.39
CA LEU A 79 -19.29 6.87 -2.75
C LEU A 79 -20.37 7.49 -1.84
N HIS A 80 -20.10 8.63 -1.20
CA HIS A 80 -21.09 9.36 -0.39
C HIS A 80 -22.33 9.82 -1.18
N ARG A 81 -22.30 9.81 -2.52
CA ARG A 81 -23.49 10.10 -3.34
C ARG A 81 -24.43 8.91 -3.52
N PHE A 82 -23.98 7.70 -3.15
CA PHE A 82 -24.72 6.46 -3.41
C PHE A 82 -25.07 5.70 -2.13
N THR A 83 -24.60 6.16 -0.97
CA THR A 83 -24.88 5.54 0.32
C THR A 83 -24.60 6.53 1.46
N ASP A 84 -25.44 6.50 2.49
CA ASP A 84 -25.21 7.22 3.74
C ASP A 84 -24.18 6.50 4.64
N GLU A 85 -23.88 5.23 4.34
CA GLU A 85 -23.00 4.34 5.11
C GLU A 85 -21.77 3.87 4.29
N PRO A 86 -20.91 4.77 3.80
CA PRO A 86 -19.84 4.42 2.85
C PRO A 86 -18.79 3.47 3.45
N SER A 87 -18.44 3.65 4.73
CA SER A 87 -17.52 2.72 5.42
C SER A 87 -18.07 1.29 5.42
N ARG A 88 -19.36 1.13 5.76
CA ARG A 88 -20.01 -0.18 5.82
C ARG A 88 -20.06 -0.86 4.45
N VAL A 89 -20.38 -0.09 3.40
CA VAL A 89 -20.46 -0.59 2.02
C VAL A 89 -19.08 -1.03 1.51
N LEU A 90 -18.04 -0.23 1.74
CA LEU A 90 -16.68 -0.61 1.35
C LEU A 90 -16.23 -1.88 2.09
N ASP A 91 -16.43 -1.92 3.41
CA ASP A 91 -16.05 -3.07 4.22
C ASP A 91 -16.73 -4.36 3.75
N GLU A 92 -18.03 -4.32 3.47
CA GLU A 92 -18.74 -5.51 2.98
C GLU A 92 -18.28 -5.93 1.59
N ARG A 93 -17.96 -4.96 0.72
CA ARG A 93 -17.41 -5.26 -0.60
C ARG A 93 -16.05 -5.94 -0.47
N ILE A 94 -15.16 -5.45 0.40
CA ILE A 94 -13.87 -6.05 0.68
C ILE A 94 -14.04 -7.47 1.21
N ARG A 95 -14.89 -7.68 2.24
CA ARG A 95 -15.15 -9.02 2.79
C ARG A 95 -15.67 -9.98 1.71
N THR A 96 -16.58 -9.52 0.87
CA THR A 96 -17.14 -10.33 -0.22
C THR A 96 -16.07 -10.77 -1.22
N VAL A 97 -15.20 -9.85 -1.66
CA VAL A 97 -14.12 -10.18 -2.58
C VAL A 97 -13.08 -11.08 -1.89
N ALA A 98 -12.72 -10.80 -0.65
CA ALA A 98 -11.77 -11.59 0.13
C ALA A 98 -12.24 -13.05 0.30
N ARG A 99 -13.51 -13.27 0.70
CA ARG A 99 -14.11 -14.62 0.81
C ARG A 99 -14.05 -15.40 -0.50
N ARG A 100 -14.16 -14.71 -1.64
CA ARG A 100 -14.15 -15.33 -2.97
C ARG A 100 -12.74 -15.64 -3.46
N SER A 101 -11.76 -14.82 -3.09
CA SER A 101 -10.45 -14.80 -3.75
C SER A 101 -9.30 -15.28 -2.88
N LEU A 102 -9.38 -15.15 -1.56
CA LEU A 102 -8.33 -15.60 -0.66
C LEU A 102 -8.58 -17.05 -0.24
N PRO A 103 -7.53 -17.88 -0.14
CA PRO A 103 -7.67 -19.22 0.40
C PRO A 103 -8.19 -19.13 1.84
N SER A 104 -9.07 -20.07 2.22
CA SER A 104 -9.43 -20.20 3.64
C SER A 104 -8.15 -20.53 4.42
N PRO A 105 -7.92 -19.93 5.59
CA PRO A 105 -6.77 -20.30 6.40
C PRO A 105 -6.85 -21.81 6.66
N SER A 106 -5.80 -22.55 6.27
CA SER A 106 -5.72 -23.97 6.56
C SER A 106 -5.92 -24.18 8.06
N PRO A 107 -6.68 -25.20 8.48
CA PRO A 107 -6.77 -25.53 9.90
C PRO A 107 -5.35 -25.73 10.43
N SER A 108 -5.03 -25.08 11.55
CA SER A 108 -3.74 -25.29 12.21
C SER A 108 -3.56 -26.79 12.49
N PRO A 109 -2.33 -27.33 12.34
CA PRO A 109 -2.07 -28.73 12.63
C PRO A 109 -2.51 -29.02 14.06
N SER A 110 -3.16 -30.16 14.24
CA SER A 110 -3.63 -30.60 15.56
C SER A 110 -2.44 -30.66 16.52
N PRO A 111 -2.62 -30.49 17.84
CA PRO A 111 -1.51 -30.52 18.81
C PRO A 111 -0.59 -31.75 18.64
N SER A 112 -1.18 -32.89 18.27
CA SER A 112 -0.51 -34.15 17.98
C SER A 112 0.44 -34.14 16.77
N GLU A 113 0.21 -33.29 15.78
CA GLU A 113 1.07 -33.15 14.58
C GLU A 113 2.25 -32.20 14.86
N GLN A 114 2.08 -31.25 15.80
CA GLN A 114 3.13 -30.33 16.22
C GLN A 114 4.16 -31.01 17.13
N GLU A 115 3.72 -31.98 17.93
CA GLU A 115 4.58 -32.76 18.82
C GLU A 115 5.48 -33.74 18.03
N GLN A 116 4.92 -34.41 17.01
CA GLN A 116 5.68 -35.32 16.13
C GLN A 116 6.73 -34.60 15.27
N ALA A 117 6.50 -33.33 14.91
CA ALA A 117 7.45 -32.52 14.15
C ALA A 117 8.61 -31.99 15.00
N GLN A 118 8.43 -31.85 16.32
CA GLN A 118 9.49 -31.43 17.25
C GLN A 118 10.45 -32.57 17.60
N GLU A 119 9.97 -33.82 17.61
CA GLU A 119 10.76 -34.98 18.01
C GLU A 119 11.70 -35.52 16.91
N GLN A 120 11.52 -35.10 15.66
CA GLN A 120 12.35 -35.54 14.52
C GLN A 120 13.54 -34.61 14.21
N LYS A 121 13.85 -33.62 15.06
CA LYS A 121 14.99 -32.72 14.83
C LYS A 121 16.31 -33.44 15.20
N PRO A 122 17.26 -33.64 14.27
CA PRO A 122 18.52 -34.31 14.60
C PRO A 122 19.41 -33.43 15.49
N GLU A 123 20.13 -34.08 16.41
CA GLU A 123 21.06 -33.44 17.37
C GLU A 123 22.21 -32.70 16.67
N PRO A 124 22.72 -31.59 17.24
CA PRO A 124 23.85 -30.87 16.67
C PRO A 124 25.17 -31.60 17.00
N GLU A 125 25.92 -31.98 15.96
CA GLU A 125 27.29 -32.49 16.11
C GLU A 125 28.21 -31.42 16.73
N THR A 126 28.79 -31.73 17.88
CA THR A 126 29.80 -30.91 18.55
C THR A 126 31.19 -31.17 17.95
N GLY A 127 31.75 -30.20 17.23
CA GLY A 127 33.15 -30.17 16.78
C GLY A 127 34.03 -29.30 17.71
N PRO A 128 35.31 -29.67 17.98
CA PRO A 128 36.13 -29.01 18.99
C PRO A 128 36.83 -27.75 18.45
N GLY A 129 37.04 -26.78 19.34
CA GLY A 129 37.68 -25.50 19.06
C GLY A 129 39.22 -25.51 19.03
N ALA A 130 39.79 -24.52 18.34
CA ALA A 130 41.11 -23.91 18.51
C ALA A 130 41.24 -22.84 17.39
N GLY A 131 41.83 -21.66 17.54
CA GLY A 131 42.56 -21.03 18.62
C GLY A 131 42.63 -19.52 18.35
N ALA A 132 43.10 -18.79 19.36
CA ALA A 132 43.18 -17.34 19.39
C ALA A 132 44.47 -16.77 18.77
N GLU A 133 44.48 -15.43 18.62
CA GLU A 133 45.58 -14.45 18.48
C GLU A 133 46.08 -14.00 17.08
N PRO A 134 46.66 -12.78 16.94
CA PRO A 134 46.24 -11.49 17.51
C PRO A 134 46.35 -10.29 16.51
N ALA A 135 46.05 -9.10 17.02
CA ALA A 135 45.97 -7.80 16.35
C ALA A 135 47.27 -7.29 15.66
N ARG A 136 47.11 -6.46 14.62
CA ARG A 136 48.12 -5.48 14.17
C ARG A 136 47.51 -4.13 13.80
N ALA A 137 48.22 -3.09 14.23
CA ALA A 137 47.95 -1.67 14.06
C ALA A 137 48.56 -1.09 12.77
N GLY A 138 48.07 0.10 12.38
CA GLY A 138 48.64 1.01 11.35
C GLY A 138 47.74 1.13 10.12
N ALA A 139 47.49 2.27 9.48
CA ALA A 139 47.96 3.63 9.65
C ALA A 139 46.99 4.59 8.92
N VAL A 140 47.06 5.86 9.30
CA VAL A 140 46.38 7.03 8.73
C VAL A 140 46.81 7.29 7.27
N THR A 141 45.89 7.68 6.38
CA THR A 141 46.16 8.74 5.38
C THR A 141 44.87 9.35 4.83
N GLU A 142 44.73 10.67 5.00
CA GLU A 142 43.77 11.53 4.31
C GLU A 142 44.05 11.56 2.80
N HIS A 143 43.02 11.68 1.97
CA HIS A 143 43.13 12.41 0.70
C HIS A 143 41.85 13.20 0.39
N ARG A 144 42.00 14.51 0.53
CA ARG A 144 41.14 15.58 0.04
C ARG A 144 41.46 15.80 -1.45
N THR A 145 40.45 15.75 -2.30
CA THR A 145 40.52 16.43 -3.61
C THR A 145 39.17 17.06 -3.94
N ARG A 146 39.30 18.19 -4.62
CA ARG A 146 38.35 19.29 -4.87
C ARG A 146 37.06 18.90 -5.59
#